data_AF-A0A090R3F5-F1
#
_entry.id   AF-A0A090R3F5-F1
#
_cell.length_a   1.000
_cell.length_b   1.000
_cell.length_c   1.000
_cell.angle_alpha   90.00
_cell.angle_beta   90.00
_cell.angle_gamma   90.00
#
_symmetry.space_group_name_H-M   'P 1'
#
loop_
_entity.id
_entity.type
_entity.pdbx_description
1 polymer ?
#
loop_
_entity_poly.entity_id
_entity_poly.type
_entity_poly.pdbx_seq_one_letter_code
_entity_poly.pdbx_strand_id
1 'polypeptide(L)' 'MKKGLVALTLGFAVPAMSLATEIWDESTVYTAGSLVSHHGNTFVASHRNQATPPK' A
#
# COMPACT_ATOMS: atom_id res chain seq x y z
N MET A 1 36.13 -31.97 18.72
CA MET A 1 34.67 -32.02 19.00
C MET A 1 34.02 -30.90 18.21
N LYS A 2 33.21 -31.21 17.20
CA LYS A 2 32.61 -30.24 16.27
C LYS A 2 31.28 -29.76 16.88
N LYS A 3 31.22 -28.50 17.32
CA LYS A 3 30.01 -27.89 17.88
C LYS A 3 29.12 -27.46 16.71
N GLY A 4 28.08 -28.24 16.43
CA GLY A 4 27.08 -27.91 15.41
C GLY A 4 26.26 -26.71 15.87
N LEU A 5 26.26 -25.65 15.08
CA LEU A 5 25.42 -24.49 15.27
C LEU A 5 23.99 -24.88 14.87
N VAL A 6 23.07 -24.99 15.84
CA VAL A 6 21.65 -25.22 15.56
C VAL A 6 20.98 -23.85 15.45
N ALA A 7 20.76 -23.38 14.22
CA ALA A 7 19.97 -22.19 13.97
C ALA A 7 18.48 -22.57 13.96
N LEU A 8 17.76 -22.25 15.02
CA LEU A 8 16.30 -22.36 15.08
C LEU A 8 15.69 -21.09 14.48
N THR A 9 15.46 -21.07 13.16
CA THR A 9 14.71 -19.99 12.53
C THR A 9 13.22 -20.16 12.84
N LEU A 10 12.76 -19.49 13.90
CA LEU A 10 11.34 -19.25 14.13
C LEU A 10 10.83 -18.35 13.01
N GLY A 11 10.15 -18.95 12.03
CA GLY A 11 9.55 -18.24 10.90
C GLY A 11 8.42 -17.33 11.39
N PHE A 12 8.72 -16.05 11.59
CA PHE A 12 7.70 -15.04 11.81
C PHE A 12 7.15 -14.63 10.45
N ALA A 13 6.04 -15.24 10.03
CA ALA A 13 5.33 -14.82 8.84
C ALA A 13 4.74 -13.44 9.11
N VAL A 14 5.34 -12.39 8.54
CA VAL A 14 4.74 -11.05 8.54
C VAL A 14 3.56 -11.12 7.58
N PRO A 15 2.30 -10.97 8.04
CA PRO A 15 1.20 -10.82 7.11
C PRO A 15 1.45 -9.53 6.33
N ALA A 16 1.58 -9.64 5.01
CA ALA A 16 1.55 -8.48 4.14
C ALA A 16 0.14 -7.89 4.25
N MET A 17 -0.04 -6.91 5.12
CA MET A 17 -1.24 -6.08 5.11
C MET A 17 -1.22 -5.31 3.80
N SER A 18 -1.91 -5.85 2.80
CA SER A 18 -2.24 -5.10 1.60
C SER A 18 -3.14 -3.95 2.05
N LEU A 19 -2.60 -2.73 2.10
CA LEU A 19 -3.42 -1.54 2.16
C LEU A 19 -4.25 -1.56 0.88
N ALA A 20 -5.51 -1.98 0.99
CA ALA A 20 -6.45 -1.94 -0.12
C ALA A 20 -6.59 -0.47 -0.53
N THR A 21 -5.83 -0.08 -1.55
CA THR A 21 -5.97 1.24 -2.17
C THR A 21 -7.17 1.17 -3.08
N GLU A 22 -8.15 2.04 -2.85
CA GLU A 22 -9.34 2.09 -3.69
C GLU A 22 -8.96 2.51 -5.11
N ILE A 23 -9.62 1.94 -6.13
CA ILE A 23 -9.41 2.39 -7.51
C ILE A 23 -9.95 3.82 -7.63
N TRP A 24 -9.20 4.69 -8.31
CA TRP A 24 -9.64 6.06 -8.55
C TRP A 24 -10.96 6.09 -9.32
N ASP A 25 -11.88 6.93 -8.85
CA ASP A 25 -13.22 7.11 -9.40
C ASP A 25 -13.50 8.60 -9.59
N GLU A 26 -14.02 8.97 -10.77
CA GLU A 26 -14.24 10.37 -11.14
C GLU A 26 -15.36 11.06 -10.35
N SER A 27 -16.30 10.28 -9.82
CA SER A 27 -17.44 10.79 -9.06
C SER A 27 -17.09 11.04 -7.59
N THR A 28 -15.96 10.52 -7.13
CA THR A 28 -15.51 10.57 -5.74
C THR A 28 -14.71 11.84 -5.44
N VAL A 29 -15.02 12.48 -4.31
CA VAL A 29 -14.24 13.61 -3.78
C VAL A 29 -13.12 13.08 -2.90
N TYR A 30 -11.87 13.38 -3.27
CA TYR A 30 -10.69 13.02 -2.49
C TYR A 30 -10.15 14.23 -1.74
N THR A 31 -9.83 14.08 -0.47
CA THR A 31 -9.22 15.12 0.37
C THR A 31 -7.72 14.86 0.54
N ALA A 32 -6.98 15.85 1.03
CA ALA A 32 -5.55 15.67 1.29
C ALA A 32 -5.29 14.41 2.14
N GLY A 33 -4.39 13.54 1.68
CA GLY A 33 -4.07 12.26 2.32
C GLY A 33 -4.85 11.05 1.81
N SER A 34 -5.91 11.21 1.00
CA SER A 34 -6.60 10.09 0.35
C SER A 34 -5.64 9.33 -0.59
N LEU A 35 -5.70 7.99 -0.55
CA LEU A 35 -4.88 7.08 -1.36
C LEU A 35 -5.73 6.36 -2.40
N VAL A 36 -5.35 6.43 -3.67
CA VAL A 36 -6.05 5.75 -4.77
C VAL A 36 -5.08 5.04 -5.71
N SER A 37 -5.56 3.98 -6.36
CA SER A 37 -4.84 3.31 -7.43
C SER A 37 -5.33 3.78 -8.79
N HIS A 38 -4.40 4.13 -9.67
CA HIS A 38 -4.68 4.50 -11.06
C HIS A 38 -3.54 3.99 -11.96
N HIS A 39 -3.88 3.25 -13.02
CA HIS A 39 -2.90 2.63 -13.92
C HIS A 39 -1.79 1.81 -13.22
N GLY A 40 -2.13 1.09 -12.14
CA GLY A 40 -1.18 0.24 -11.40
C GLY A 40 -0.25 0.99 -10.45
N ASN A 41 -0.34 2.32 -10.36
CA ASN A 41 0.38 3.13 -9.40
C ASN A 41 -0.55 3.62 -8.29
N THR A 42 0.02 3.89 -7.11
CA THR A 42 -0.70 4.48 -5.98
C THR A 42 -0.38 5.97 -5.88
N PHE A 43 -1.42 6.79 -5.76
CA PHE A 43 -1.31 8.24 -5.65
C PHE A 43 -1.92 8.74 -4.34
N VAL A 44 -1.34 9.81 -3.81
CA VAL A 44 -1.86 10.52 -2.63
C VAL A 44 -2.38 11.89 -3.06
N ALA A 45 -3.61 12.23 -2.66
CA ALA A 45 -4.16 13.55 -2.89
C ALA A 45 -3.41 14.59 -2.03
N SER A 46 -2.93 15.68 -2.64
CA SER A 46 -2.26 16.78 -1.93
C SER A 46 -3.22 17.87 -1.45
N HIS A 47 -4.42 17.93 -2.03
CA HIS A 47 -5.48 18.86 -1.74
C HIS A 47 -6.83 18.25 -2.16
N ARG A 48 -7.92 18.90 -1.78
CA ARG A 48 -9.27 18.47 -2.19
C ARG A 48 -9.40 18.50 -3.71
N ASN A 49 -9.67 17.37 -4.32
CA ASN A 49 -9.89 17.22 -5.75
C ASN A 49 -11.03 16.24 -6.04
N GLN A 50 -11.57 16.31 -7.25
CA GLN A 50 -12.62 15.43 -7.77
C GLN A 50 -12.49 15.42 -9.29
N ALA A 51 -12.79 14.30 -9.94
CA ALA A 51 -12.78 14.11 -11.40
C ALA A 51 -11.46 14.35 -12.14
N THR A 52 -10.43 14.94 -11.50
CA THR A 52 -9.09 15.06 -12.07
C THR A 52 -8.32 13.75 -11.88
N PRO A 53 -7.91 13.07 -12.97
CA PRO A 53 -7.15 11.83 -12.87
C PRO A 53 -5.78 12.04 -12.21
N PRO A 54 -5.28 11.10 -11.40
CA PRO A 54 -3.91 11.14 -10.88
C PRO A 54 -2.89 11.05 -12.02
N LYS A 55 -1.79 11.82 -11.91
CA LYS A 55 -0.69 11.90 -12.88
C LYS A 55 0.65 11.81 -12.19
#